data_AF-A0A4W3GU88-F1
#
_entry.id   AF-A0A4W3GU88-F1
#
_cell.length_a   1.000
_cell.length_b   1.000
_cell.length_c   1.000
_cell.angle_alpha   90.00
_cell.angle_beta   90.00
_cell.angle_gamma   90.00
#
_symmetry.space_group_name_H-M   'P 1'
#
loop_
_entity.id
_entity.type
_entity.pdbx_description
1 polymer ?
#
loop_
_entity_poly.entity_id
_entity_poly.type
_entity_poly.pdbx_seq_one_letter_code
_entity_poly.pdbx_strand_id
1 'polypeptide(L)'
;MESADTGLFRGWVPGGNCCSVLCCAGQCDDEENTFLYDLVVTVAHVLDPRTGGNLVAHIKVGETYHQRKEGVTHKQWYLFNDFLIEPIDKCDPVQFDLSWKIPCSLYYARRNLNSRHDLTSR
;
A
#
# COMPACT_ATOMS: atom_id res chain seq x y z
N MET A 1 21.34 26.20 -16.16
CA MET A 1 21.15 26.91 -14.89
C MET A 1 19.69 26.77 -14.54
N GLU A 2 19.41 26.03 -13.45
CA GLU A 2 18.14 25.76 -12.74
C GLU A 2 16.86 25.44 -13.56
N SER A 3 16.25 24.25 -13.49
CA SER A 3 15.71 23.43 -12.37
C SER A 3 14.29 23.81 -11.95
N ALA A 4 13.41 22.81 -12.13
CA ALA A 4 12.18 22.46 -11.42
C ALA A 4 11.02 23.46 -11.33
N ASP A 5 9.85 23.03 -11.79
CA ASP A 5 8.71 23.04 -10.87
C ASP A 5 7.79 21.83 -11.05
N THR A 6 7.52 21.23 -9.91
CA THR A 6 6.75 20.01 -9.63
C THR A 6 5.26 20.28 -9.62
N GLY A 7 4.44 19.33 -10.08
CA GLY A 7 3.05 19.26 -9.61
C GLY A 7 2.05 18.72 -10.62
N LEU A 8 1.69 17.44 -10.49
CA LEU A 8 0.39 16.96 -10.95
C LEU A 8 -0.12 15.82 -10.05
N PHE A 9 -0.45 16.16 -8.81
CA PHE A 9 -1.55 15.49 -8.10
C PHE A 9 -2.84 15.90 -8.81
N ARG A 10 -3.41 15.01 -9.65
CA ARG A 10 -4.75 15.20 -10.20
C ARG A 10 -5.76 14.34 -9.46
N GLY A 11 -6.45 15.01 -8.54
CA GLY A 11 -7.91 15.02 -8.39
C GLY A 11 -8.65 13.71 -8.11
N TRP A 12 -9.22 13.63 -6.91
CA TRP A 12 -10.42 12.85 -6.60
C TRP A 12 -11.60 13.35 -7.44
N VAL A 13 -12.33 12.44 -8.11
CA VAL A 13 -13.58 12.75 -8.84
C VAL A 13 -14.76 12.41 -7.92
N PRO A 14 -15.58 13.38 -7.49
CA PRO A 14 -16.77 13.08 -6.69
C PRO A 14 -17.85 12.46 -7.60
N GLY A 15 -18.31 11.26 -7.27
CA GLY A 15 -19.52 10.67 -7.85
C GLY A 15 -19.34 9.53 -8.87
N GLY A 16 -18.14 8.97 -9.04
CA GLY A 16 -17.91 7.82 -9.92
C GLY A 16 -17.32 6.62 -9.19
N ASN A 17 -17.93 5.44 -9.33
CA ASN A 17 -17.29 4.17 -9.01
C ASN A 17 -16.08 3.99 -9.94
N CYS A 18 -14.91 4.47 -9.53
CA CYS A 18 -13.69 4.25 -10.29
C CYS A 18 -12.52 4.00 -9.32
N CYS A 19 -12.38 2.74 -8.90
CA CYS A 19 -11.06 2.17 -8.64
C CYS A 19 -10.31 2.08 -9.99
N SER A 20 -9.91 3.23 -10.51
CA SER A 20 -8.83 3.32 -11.48
C SER A 20 -7.65 3.94 -10.76
N VAL A 21 -7.02 3.15 -9.88
CA VAL A 21 -5.57 3.23 -9.80
C VAL A 21 -5.12 2.96 -11.23
N LEU A 22 -4.52 3.96 -11.86
CA LEU A 22 -4.03 3.91 -13.22
C LEU A 22 -3.10 2.68 -13.34
N CYS A 23 -3.67 1.55 -13.73
CA CYS A 23 -2.93 0.42 -14.25
C CYS A 23 -2.44 0.88 -15.62
N CYS A 24 -1.32 1.61 -15.65
CA CYS A 24 -0.44 1.54 -16.79
C CYS A 24 0.04 0.09 -16.86
N ALA A 25 -0.75 -0.77 -17.48
CA ALA A 25 -0.31 -2.04 -18.05
C ALA A 25 0.50 -1.76 -19.32
N GLY A 26 1.44 -0.82 -19.23
CA GLY A 26 2.38 -0.47 -20.27
C GLY A 26 3.77 -0.74 -19.72
N GLN A 27 4.48 -1.67 -20.35
CA GLN A 27 5.93 -1.81 -20.20
C GLN A 27 6.56 -0.47 -20.54
N CYS A 28 6.93 0.32 -19.53
CA CYS A 28 7.93 1.34 -19.66
C CYS A 28 9.27 0.65 -19.36
N ASP A 29 9.86 0.12 -20.42
CA ASP A 29 11.23 -0.38 -20.41
C ASP A 29 12.18 0.74 -19.96
N ASP A 30 12.97 0.43 -18.94
CA ASP A 30 14.29 0.96 -18.60
C ASP A 30 14.67 2.35 -19.16
N GLU A 31 14.10 3.41 -18.59
CA GLU A 31 14.91 4.61 -18.37
C GLU A 31 15.91 4.27 -17.26
N GLU A 32 17.22 4.44 -17.52
CA GLU A 32 18.37 3.92 -16.75
C GLU A 32 18.43 4.31 -15.24
N ASN A 33 17.42 5.02 -14.74
CA ASN A 33 17.27 5.42 -13.34
C ASN A 33 15.81 5.39 -12.82
N THR A 34 14.91 4.65 -13.47
CA THR A 34 13.51 4.52 -13.02
C THR A 34 13.32 3.25 -12.21
N PHE A 35 12.83 3.38 -10.98
CA PHE A 35 12.61 2.26 -10.07
C PHE A 35 11.12 2.08 -9.75
N LEU A 36 10.62 0.86 -9.92
CA LEU A 36 9.26 0.51 -9.55
C LEU A 36 9.14 0.17 -8.06
N TYR A 37 8.20 0.84 -7.40
CA TYR A 37 7.84 0.61 -6.02
C TYR A 37 6.40 0.11 -5.92
N ASP A 38 6.19 -0.88 -5.06
CA ASP A 38 4.88 -1.37 -4.69
C ASP A 38 4.49 -0.80 -3.33
N LEU A 39 3.23 -0.40 -3.20
CA LEU A 39 2.65 -0.13 -1.89
C LEU A 39 2.56 -1.44 -1.11
N VAL A 40 3.13 -1.43 0.09
CA VAL A 40 3.19 -2.61 0.97
C VAL A 40 2.52 -2.39 2.31
N VAL A 41 2.44 -1.15 2.80
CA VAL A 41 1.73 -0.83 4.04
C VAL A 41 1.00 0.49 3.93
N THR A 42 -0.22 0.55 4.46
CA THR A 42 -0.91 1.81 4.77
C THR A 42 -1.34 1.83 6.21
N VAL A 43 -0.98 2.90 6.92
CA VAL A 43 -1.46 3.16 8.29
C VAL A 43 -2.44 4.30 8.22
N ALA A 44 -3.62 4.11 8.81
CA ALA A 44 -4.67 5.11 8.89
C ALA A 44 -5.11 5.31 10.34
N HIS A 45 -5.44 6.55 10.69
CA HIS A 45 -6.18 6.86 11.90
C HIS A 45 -7.66 6.77 11.58
N VAL A 46 -8.31 5.78 12.18
CA VAL A 46 -9.76 5.62 12.14
C VAL A 46 -10.34 6.50 13.23
N LEU A 47 -11.13 7.50 12.84
CA LEU A 47 -11.76 8.44 13.77
C LEU A 47 -13.00 7.80 14.41
N ASP A 48 -13.05 7.85 15.73
CA ASP A 48 -14.26 7.57 16.51
C ASP A 48 -14.56 8.81 17.38
N PRO A 49 -15.69 9.50 17.16
CA PRO A 49 -16.09 10.67 17.94
C PRO A 49 -16.17 10.42 19.46
N ARG A 50 -16.39 9.16 19.88
CA ARG A 50 -16.57 8.81 21.29
C ARG A 50 -15.26 8.52 22.01
N THR A 51 -14.31 7.90 21.33
CA THR A 51 -13.05 7.41 21.94
C THR A 51 -11.81 8.16 21.46
N GLY A 52 -11.92 9.00 20.43
CA GLY A 52 -10.79 9.65 19.78
C GLY A 52 -10.17 8.83 18.65
N GLY A 53 -10.67 7.61 18.42
CA GLY A 53 -10.23 6.75 17.33
C GLY A 53 -8.96 5.96 17.63
N ASN A 54 -8.52 5.16 16.67
CA ASN A 54 -7.37 4.27 16.77
C ASN A 54 -6.60 4.16 15.46
N LEU A 55 -5.35 3.69 15.54
CA LEU A 55 -4.55 3.43 14.35
C LEU A 55 -4.79 2.01 13.84
N VAL A 56 -4.95 1.90 12.53
CA VAL A 56 -5.16 0.63 11.83
C VAL A 56 -4.16 0.52 10.69
N ALA A 57 -3.54 -0.65 10.54
CA ALA A 57 -2.55 -0.90 9.50
C ALA A 57 -3.07 -1.94 8.51
N HIS A 58 -2.92 -1.65 7.22
CA HIS A 58 -3.14 -2.59 6.14
C HIS A 58 -1.76 -3.02 5.66
N ILE A 59 -1.47 -4.32 5.71
CA ILE A 59 -0.15 -4.84 5.39
C ILE A 59 -0.28 -5.89 4.29
N LYS A 60 0.50 -5.73 3.22
CA LYS A 60 0.65 -6.70 2.16
C LYS A 60 1.63 -7.77 2.61
N VAL A 61 1.12 -8.92 2.99
CA VAL A 61 1.92 -10.03 3.47
C VAL A 61 2.40 -10.87 2.28
N GLY A 62 3.71 -11.17 2.30
CA GLY A 62 4.36 -11.98 1.27
C GLY A 62 4.18 -13.48 1.46
N GLU A 63 4.51 -14.24 0.43
CA GLU A 63 4.32 -15.70 0.34
C GLU A 63 5.03 -16.48 1.45
N THR A 64 6.14 -15.96 1.97
CA THR A 64 6.95 -16.59 3.03
C THR A 64 6.18 -16.79 4.33
N TYR A 65 5.17 -15.97 4.61
CA TYR A 65 4.31 -16.14 5.78
C TYR A 65 3.26 -17.25 5.56
N HIS A 66 2.67 -17.32 4.36
CA HIS A 66 1.60 -18.27 4.04
C HIS A 66 2.08 -19.70 3.81
N GLN A 67 3.34 -19.88 3.42
CA GLN A 67 3.96 -21.19 3.28
C GLN A 67 3.91 -22.03 4.57
N ARG A 68 3.89 -21.39 5.75
CA ARG A 68 3.85 -22.10 7.05
C ARG A 68 2.44 -22.45 7.55
N LYS A 69 1.38 -21.82 7.01
CA LYS A 69 0.01 -22.02 7.51
C LYS A 69 -0.91 -22.80 6.57
N GLU A 70 -0.81 -22.64 5.25
CA GLU A 70 -1.80 -23.23 4.33
C GLU A 70 -1.23 -23.76 3.00
N GLY A 71 0.08 -23.65 2.75
CA GLY A 71 0.68 -24.06 1.46
C GLY A 71 0.27 -23.17 0.28
N VAL A 72 -0.34 -22.02 0.56
CA VAL A 72 -0.86 -21.05 -0.41
C VAL A 72 0.24 -20.05 -0.75
N THR A 73 0.58 -19.90 -2.03
CA THR A 73 1.63 -19.00 -2.56
C THR A 73 1.08 -17.63 -2.97
N HIS A 74 0.01 -17.16 -2.34
CA HIS A 74 -0.61 -15.88 -2.70
C HIS A 74 -0.13 -14.75 -1.79
N LYS A 75 0.15 -13.59 -2.40
CA LYS A 75 0.31 -12.33 -1.68
C LYS A 75 -1.07 -11.83 -1.27
N GLN A 76 -1.29 -11.65 0.03
CA GLN A 76 -2.59 -11.31 0.60
C GLN A 76 -2.48 -10.04 1.46
N TRP A 77 -3.52 -9.21 1.44
CA TRP A 77 -3.61 -8.05 2.32
C TRP A 77 -4.32 -8.42 3.61
N TYR A 78 -3.81 -7.88 4.71
CA TYR A 78 -4.38 -8.04 6.04
C TYR A 78 -4.58 -6.70 6.72
N LEU A 79 -5.69 -6.57 7.42
CA LEU A 79 -5.97 -5.55 8.40
C LEU A 79 -5.36 -5.96 9.74
N PHE A 80 -4.58 -5.07 10.33
CA PHE A 80 -4.05 -5.17 11.68
C PHE A 80 -4.66 -4.05 12.51
N ASN A 81 -5.48 -4.42 13.47
CA ASN A 81 -6.07 -3.52 14.45
C ASN A 81 -5.83 -4.09 15.85
N ASP A 82 -4.75 -3.66 16.49
CA ASP A 82 -4.25 -4.22 17.75
C ASP A 82 -4.08 -5.75 17.69
N PHE A 83 -5.02 -6.50 18.29
CA PHE A 83 -5.02 -7.96 18.31
C PHE A 83 -5.88 -8.58 17.20
N LEU A 84 -6.68 -7.77 16.50
CA LEU A 84 -7.52 -8.21 15.39
C LEU A 84 -6.69 -8.25 14.11
N ILE A 85 -6.65 -9.43 13.49
CA ILE A 85 -5.99 -9.66 12.20
C ILE A 85 -7.00 -10.29 11.25
N GLU A 86 -7.34 -9.59 10.17
CA GLU A 86 -8.34 -10.05 9.21
C GLU A 86 -7.85 -9.91 7.76
N PRO A 87 -8.10 -10.90 6.90
CA PRO A 87 -7.81 -10.76 5.47
C PRO A 87 -8.77 -9.74 4.85
N ILE A 88 -8.24 -8.90 3.96
CA ILE A 88 -8.99 -7.84 3.26
C ILE A 88 -8.72 -7.87 1.76
N ASP A 89 -9.58 -7.19 0.99
CA ASP A 89 -9.37 -7.03 -0.45
C ASP A 89 -8.23 -6.05 -0.76
N LYS A 90 -7.65 -6.18 -1.95
CA LYS A 90 -6.56 -5.30 -2.44
C LYS A 90 -6.97 -3.82 -2.59
N CYS A 91 -8.26 -3.51 -2.69
CA CYS A 91 -8.76 -2.14 -2.82
C CYS A 91 -8.86 -1.40 -1.47
N ASP A 92 -9.13 -2.10 -0.38
CA ASP A 92 -9.31 -1.52 0.96
C ASP A 92 -8.11 -0.67 1.47
N PRO A 93 -6.85 -1.12 1.29
CA PRO A 93 -5.67 -0.36 1.74
C PRO A 93 -5.51 1.02 1.10
N VAL A 94 -6.08 1.21 -0.10
CA VAL A 94 -5.96 2.45 -0.90
C VAL A 94 -7.23 3.29 -0.88
N GLN A 95 -8.31 2.79 -0.29
CA GLN A 95 -9.55 3.52 -0.11
C GLN A 95 -9.51 4.28 1.22
N PHE A 96 -9.52 5.61 1.11
CA PHE A 96 -9.57 6.54 2.23
C PHE A 96 -10.78 7.45 2.08
N ASP A 97 -11.49 7.61 3.18
CA ASP A 97 -12.54 8.60 3.34
C ASP A 97 -12.12 9.50 4.49
N LEU A 98 -11.81 10.76 4.18
CA LEU A 98 -11.24 11.69 5.16
C LEU A 98 -12.23 12.09 6.27
N SER A 99 -13.50 11.67 6.17
CA SER A 99 -14.45 11.84 7.27
C SER A 99 -14.22 10.86 8.42
N TRP A 100 -13.62 9.69 8.17
CA TRP A 100 -13.44 8.66 9.21
C TRP A 100 -12.14 7.85 9.13
N LYS A 101 -11.40 7.85 8.01
CA LYS A 101 -10.16 7.09 7.79
C LYS A 101 -9.08 8.01 7.22
N ILE A 102 -8.32 8.64 8.09
CA ILE A 102 -7.29 9.60 7.70
C ILE A 102 -5.98 8.83 7.45
N PRO A 103 -5.36 8.93 6.26
CA PRO A 103 -4.06 8.31 6.01
C PRO A 103 -2.98 8.97 6.87
N CYS A 104 -2.19 8.16 7.58
CA CYS A 104 -1.08 8.62 8.43
C CYS A 104 0.28 8.30 7.83
N SER A 105 0.46 7.07 7.32
CA SER A 105 1.73 6.64 6.74
C SER A 105 1.50 5.69 5.57
N LEU A 106 2.26 5.88 4.50
CA LEU A 106 2.25 5.03 3.32
C LEU A 106 3.68 4.51 3.12
N TYR A 107 3.83 3.19 3.12
CA TYR A 107 5.13 2.56 2.92
C TYR A 107 5.18 1.86 1.58
N TYR A 108 6.16 2.26 0.77
CA TYR A 108 6.43 1.73 -0.55
C TYR A 108 7.75 0.97 -0.54
N ALA A 109 7.75 -0.25 -1.06
CA ALA A 109 8.93 -1.09 -1.17
C ALA A 109 9.27 -1.34 -2.64
N ARG A 110 10.55 -1.28 -2.99
CA ARG A 110 11.02 -1.53 -4.35
C ARG A 110 10.73 -3.00 -4.72
N ARG A 111 10.11 -3.25 -5.89
CA ARG A 111 9.73 -4.61 -6.33
C ARG A 111 10.88 -5.63 -6.32
N ASN A 112 12.08 -5.18 -6.66
CA ASN A 112 13.24 -6.04 -6.88
C ASN A 112 14.27 -6.00 -5.72
N LEU A 113 13.89 -5.55 -4.52
CA LEU A 113 14.84 -5.41 -3.40
C LEU A 113 15.54 -6.74 -3.05
N ASN A 114 14.77 -7.82 -2.90
CA ASN A 114 15.26 -9.15 -2.51
C ASN A 114 16.14 -9.82 -3.58
N SER A 115 16.00 -9.41 -4.85
CA SER A 115 16.83 -9.95 -5.95
C SER A 115 18.23 -9.36 -5.98
N ARG A 116 18.43 -8.20 -5.35
CA ARG A 116 19.69 -7.44 -5.37
C ARG A 116 20.42 -7.43 -4.03
N HIS A 117 19.71 -7.69 -2.93
CA HIS A 117 20.26 -7.65 -1.58
C HIS A 117 19.81 -8.87 -0.78
N ASP A 118 20.75 -9.49 -0.07
CA ASP A 118 20.43 -10.50 0.94
C ASP A 118 19.87 -9.77 2.18
N LEU A 119 18.59 -10.02 2.47
CA LEU A 119 17.87 -9.40 3.59
C LEU A 119 17.72 -10.36 4.77
N THR A 120 18.41 -11.51 4.77
CA THR A 120 18.41 -12.39 5.92
C THR A 120 19.28 -11.81 7.04
N SER A 121 18.66 -11.45 8.16
CA SER A 121 19.38 -11.15 9.39
C SER A 121 19.96 -12.46 9.94
N ARG A 122 21.29 -12.58 9.94
CA ARG A 122 22.01 -13.68 10.61
C ARG A 122 21.83 -13.62 12.12
#